data_AF-A0A443R7P0-F1
#
_entry.id   AF-A0A443R7P0-F1
#
_cell.length_a   1.000
_cell.length_b   1.000
_cell.length_c   1.000
_cell.angle_alpha   90.00
_cell.angle_beta   90.00
_cell.angle_gamma   90.00
#
_symmetry.space_group_name_H-M   'P 1'
#
loop_
_entity.id
_entity.type
_entity.pdbx_description
1 polymer ?
#
loop_
_entity_poly.entity_id
_entity_poly.type
_entity_poly.pdbx_seq_one_letter_code
_entity_poly.pdbx_strand_id
1 'polypeptide(L)'
;MLFIFIYSGMEQTWCDIFALLFELFPHRWRLVYVEQRPIGGNILYNYNDSAKVRFCCEKCGHGWTSMKGRVAFYFDLTLPGIVTYTLYGQQCQKCESQHYEDSMWYPEEVAKVLTNVRNEIGHIFYGLYFNPKEKMRRPGKPRTPHNSNLCQACKDGICVDK
;
A
#
# COMPACT_ATOMS: atom_id res chain seq x y z
N MET A 1 -6.75 -13.07 28.38
CA MET A 1 -7.09 -13.33 26.96
C MET A 1 -6.05 -12.60 26.12
N LEU A 2 -4.91 -13.25 25.87
CA LEU A 2 -3.84 -12.71 25.03
C LEU A 2 -4.23 -12.94 23.57
N PHE A 3 -4.47 -11.88 22.82
CA PHE A 3 -4.53 -11.94 21.36
C PHE A 3 -3.10 -12.05 20.84
N ILE A 4 -2.64 -13.28 20.63
CA ILE A 4 -1.45 -13.54 19.81
C ILE A 4 -1.92 -13.43 18.36
N PHE A 5 -1.80 -12.26 17.76
CA PHE A 5 -1.88 -12.13 16.31
C PHE A 5 -0.65 -12.82 15.73
N ILE A 6 -0.86 -13.98 15.08
CA ILE A 6 0.14 -14.56 14.19
C ILE A 6 0.15 -13.65 12.96
N TYR A 7 1.00 -12.62 12.98
CA TYR A 7 1.22 -11.74 11.85
C TYR A 7 1.64 -12.58 10.63
N SER A 8 0.96 -12.38 9.50
CA SER A 8 1.42 -12.98 8.24
C SER A 8 2.84 -12.48 7.92
N GLY A 9 3.67 -13.27 7.23
CA GLY A 9 5.06 -12.88 6.95
C GLY A 9 5.19 -11.53 6.22
N MET A 10 4.20 -11.16 5.39
CA MET A 10 4.18 -9.86 4.74
C MET A 10 3.81 -8.72 5.68
N GLU A 11 2.86 -8.90 6.59
CA GLU A 11 2.50 -7.88 7.57
C GLU A 11 3.68 -7.52 8.47
N GLN A 12 4.43 -8.53 8.93
CA GLN A 12 5.68 -8.30 9.65
C GLN A 12 6.71 -7.53 8.80
N THR A 13 6.83 -7.86 7.51
CA THR A 13 7.71 -7.15 6.58
C THR A 13 7.35 -5.66 6.47
N TRP A 14 6.05 -5.31 6.43
CA TRP A 14 5.61 -3.90 6.46
C TRP A 14 6.05 -3.21 7.75
N CYS A 15 5.81 -3.84 8.90
CA CYS A 15 6.16 -3.29 10.22
C CYS A 15 7.68 -3.10 10.38
N ASP A 16 8.49 -4.09 10.03
CA ASP A 16 9.95 -4.05 10.22
C ASP A 16 10.60 -2.96 9.36
N ILE A 17 10.22 -2.90 8.08
CA ILE A 17 10.73 -1.89 7.15
C ILE A 17 10.27 -0.49 7.59
N PHE A 18 9.01 -0.35 8.03
CA PHE A 18 8.51 0.91 8.54
C PHE A 18 9.29 1.37 9.77
N ALA A 19 9.49 0.50 10.75
CA ALA A 19 10.23 0.81 11.97
C ALA A 19 11.64 1.32 11.63
N LEU A 20 12.36 0.62 10.75
CA LEU A 20 13.70 1.00 10.31
C LEU A 20 13.73 2.39 9.63
N LEU A 21 12.76 2.68 8.76
CA LEU A 21 12.74 3.94 8.00
C LEU A 21 12.33 5.16 8.84
N PHE A 22 11.50 4.95 9.86
CA PHE A 22 10.93 6.01 10.69
C PHE A 22 11.69 6.23 12.01
N GLU A 23 12.65 5.36 12.36
CA GLU A 23 13.48 5.49 13.56
C GLU A 23 14.26 6.82 13.62
N LEU A 24 14.63 7.36 12.46
CA LEU A 24 15.40 8.61 12.36
C LEU A 24 14.54 9.87 12.55
N PHE A 25 13.21 9.75 12.61
CA PHE A 25 12.36 10.90 12.88
C PHE A 25 12.29 11.20 14.37
N PRO A 26 12.21 12.49 14.76
CA PRO A 26 12.19 12.87 16.17
C PRO A 26 10.87 12.46 16.86
N HIS A 27 9.77 12.33 16.11
CA HIS A 27 8.51 11.82 16.66
C HIS A 27 8.39 10.31 16.43
N ARG A 28 7.71 9.65 17.37
CA ARG A 28 7.30 8.26 17.20
C ARG A 28 6.16 8.17 16.20
N TRP A 29 6.28 7.29 15.22
CA TRP A 29 5.26 6.99 14.24
C TRP A 29 4.75 5.56 14.39
N ARG A 30 3.47 5.33 14.07
CA ARG A 30 2.85 4.01 14.03
C ARG A 30 2.30 3.73 12.65
N LEU A 31 2.48 2.51 12.17
CA LEU A 31 1.86 2.00 10.96
C LEU A 31 0.61 1.20 11.33
N VAL A 32 -0.52 1.47 10.67
CA VAL A 32 -1.79 0.80 10.92
C VAL A 32 -2.44 0.40 9.59
N TYR A 33 -2.73 -0.88 9.42
CA TYR A 33 -3.52 -1.34 8.28
C TYR A 33 -4.99 -0.96 8.45
N VAL A 34 -5.61 -0.46 7.38
CA VAL A 34 -7.05 -0.16 7.33
C VAL A 34 -7.63 -0.65 6.00
N GLU A 35 -8.75 -1.38 6.06
CA GLU A 35 -9.43 -1.90 4.87
C GLU A 35 -10.04 -0.81 4.00
N GLN A 36 -10.44 0.30 4.64
CA GLN A 36 -11.07 1.44 3.98
C GLN A 36 -10.37 2.72 4.40
N ARG A 37 -10.44 3.73 3.52
CA ARG A 37 -10.02 5.08 3.84
C ARG A 37 -10.64 5.51 5.17
N PRO A 38 -9.86 5.98 6.16
CA PRO A 38 -10.42 6.49 7.39
C PRO A 38 -11.44 7.61 7.11
N ILE A 39 -12.68 7.42 7.56
CA ILE A 39 -13.77 8.41 7.43
C ILE A 39 -13.90 9.14 8.77
N GLY A 40 -13.59 10.44 8.78
CA GLY A 40 -13.60 11.26 9.99
C GLY A 40 -12.26 11.27 10.74
N GLY A 41 -12.00 12.36 11.48
CA GLY A 41 -10.73 12.66 12.13
C GLY A 41 -9.82 13.59 11.31
N ASN A 42 -8.83 14.21 11.97
CA ASN A 42 -7.90 15.17 11.38
C ASN A 42 -6.80 14.53 10.51
N ILE A 43 -7.04 13.38 9.85
CA ILE A 43 -6.03 12.81 8.95
C ILE A 43 -5.95 13.68 7.69
N LEU A 44 -5.01 14.62 7.71
CA LEU A 44 -4.98 15.76 6.80
C LEU A 44 -4.33 15.42 5.45
N TYR A 45 -3.39 14.46 5.45
CA TYR A 45 -2.55 14.17 4.29
C TYR A 45 -2.79 12.76 3.76
N ASN A 46 -2.67 12.63 2.44
CA ASN A 46 -2.71 11.36 1.76
C ASN A 46 -1.56 11.24 0.75
N TYR A 47 -1.16 10.00 0.48
CA TYR A 47 -0.16 9.71 -0.52
C TYR A 47 -0.42 8.34 -1.15
N ASN A 48 -0.49 8.29 -2.48
CA ASN A 48 -0.76 7.05 -3.20
C ASN A 48 0.48 6.59 -3.97
N ASP A 49 0.73 5.28 -3.96
CA ASP A 49 1.83 4.70 -4.73
C ASP A 49 1.41 3.44 -5.50
N SER A 50 2.24 3.07 -6.48
CA SER A 50 2.06 1.88 -7.29
C SER A 50 3.22 0.92 -7.14
N ALA A 51 2.89 -0.36 -7.18
CA ALA A 51 3.84 -1.44 -7.07
C ALA A 51 3.52 -2.59 -8.03
N LYS A 52 4.51 -3.45 -8.24
CA LYS A 52 4.25 -4.78 -8.79
C LYS A 52 3.71 -5.68 -7.70
N VAL A 53 2.55 -6.30 -7.94
CA VAL A 53 1.92 -7.24 -7.00
C VAL A 53 1.39 -8.46 -7.74
N ARG A 54 1.12 -9.54 -7.01
CA ARG A 54 0.40 -10.72 -7.50
C ARG A 54 -0.99 -10.81 -6.88
N PHE A 55 -1.86 -11.53 -7.56
CA PHE A 55 -3.17 -11.92 -7.07
C PHE A 55 -3.36 -13.40 -7.37
N CYS A 56 -4.17 -14.08 -6.55
CA CYS A 56 -4.58 -15.46 -6.77
C CYS A 56 -6.05 -15.55 -6.44
N CYS A 57 -6.87 -15.95 -7.41
CA CYS A 57 -8.30 -16.11 -7.17
C CYS A 57 -8.54 -17.33 -6.27
N GLU A 58 -9.16 -17.11 -5.12
CA GLU A 58 -9.49 -18.19 -4.19
C GLU A 58 -10.49 -19.20 -4.79
N LYS A 59 -11.38 -18.74 -5.68
CA LYS A 59 -12.42 -19.58 -6.28
C LYS A 59 -11.89 -20.52 -7.38
N CYS A 60 -10.99 -20.05 -8.24
CA CYS A 60 -10.57 -20.79 -9.44
C CYS A 60 -9.05 -21.03 -9.55
N GLY A 61 -8.27 -20.57 -8.57
CA GLY A 61 -6.81 -20.70 -8.55
C GLY A 61 -6.09 -19.89 -9.64
N HIS A 62 -6.80 -19.03 -10.38
CA HIS A 62 -6.20 -18.20 -11.40
C HIS A 62 -5.28 -17.16 -10.74
N GLY A 63 -3.97 -17.27 -10.99
CA GLY A 63 -2.97 -16.30 -10.56
C GLY A 63 -2.64 -15.28 -11.66
N TRP A 64 -2.51 -14.00 -11.29
CA TRP A 64 -2.04 -12.95 -12.19
C TRP A 64 -1.11 -11.96 -11.50
N THR A 65 -0.39 -11.18 -12.30
CA THR A 65 0.52 -10.12 -11.82
C THR A 65 0.01 -8.78 -12.34
N SER A 66 -0.03 -7.78 -11.46
CA SER A 66 -0.33 -6.40 -11.82
C SER A 66 0.90 -5.54 -11.63
N MET A 67 1.25 -4.76 -12.64
CA MET A 67 2.25 -3.68 -12.52
C MET A 67 1.64 -2.40 -11.92
N LYS A 68 0.32 -2.38 -11.71
CA LYS A 68 -0.45 -1.29 -11.13
C LYS A 68 -1.14 -1.72 -9.82
N GLY A 69 -0.47 -2.54 -8.99
CA GLY A 69 -0.91 -2.74 -7.61
C GLY A 69 -0.91 -1.39 -6.89
N ARG A 70 -1.91 -1.13 -6.05
CA ARG A 70 -2.09 0.19 -5.44
C ARG A 70 -2.05 0.10 -3.92
N VAL A 71 -1.41 1.09 -3.33
CA VAL A 71 -1.47 1.40 -1.90
C VAL A 71 -1.83 2.86 -1.74
N ALA A 72 -2.72 3.14 -0.80
CA ALA A 72 -2.96 4.49 -0.30
C ALA A 72 -2.44 4.59 1.13
N PHE A 73 -1.77 5.69 1.43
CA PHE A 73 -1.37 6.07 2.77
C PHE A 73 -2.15 7.29 3.21
N TYR A 74 -2.58 7.32 4.46
CA TYR A 74 -3.14 8.51 5.10
C TYR A 74 -2.42 8.73 6.41
N PHE A 75 -1.97 9.94 6.65
CA PHE A 75 -1.10 10.20 7.78
C PHE A 75 -1.29 11.59 8.36
N ASP A 76 -0.99 11.69 9.66
CA ASP A 76 -1.01 12.93 10.40
C ASP A 76 -0.07 12.86 11.60
N LEU A 77 0.48 14.00 11.99
CA LEU A 77 1.27 14.15 13.19
C LEU A 77 0.35 14.47 14.38
N THR A 78 -0.50 13.51 14.74
CA THR A 78 -1.01 13.40 16.11
C THR A 78 0.16 12.95 17.00
N LEU A 79 0.18 13.16 18.31
CA LEU A 79 1.31 12.70 19.16
C LEU A 79 0.87 11.45 19.93
N PRO A 80 1.28 10.22 19.52
CA PRO A 80 2.27 9.87 18.48
C PRO A 80 1.72 9.88 17.05
N GLY A 81 2.60 10.08 16.07
CA GLY A 81 2.23 10.21 14.65
C GLY A 81 1.64 8.92 14.11
N ILE A 82 0.70 9.03 13.18
CA ILE A 82 0.01 7.88 12.60
C ILE A 82 0.17 7.84 11.09
N VAL A 83 0.50 6.67 10.56
CA VAL A 83 0.43 6.32 9.14
C VAL A 83 -0.53 5.15 9.02
N THR A 84 -1.67 5.38 8.40
CA THR A 84 -2.59 4.32 8.00
C THR A 84 -2.33 3.94 6.55
N TYR A 85 -2.57 2.69 6.18
CA TYR A 85 -2.43 2.25 4.80
C TYR A 85 -3.51 1.25 4.38
N THR A 86 -3.91 1.34 3.12
CA THR A 86 -4.88 0.44 2.47
C THR A 86 -4.23 -0.21 1.25
N LEU A 87 -4.32 -1.53 1.17
CA LEU A 87 -3.87 -2.32 0.02
C LEU A 87 -5.09 -2.66 -0.84
N TYR A 88 -5.05 -2.31 -2.12
CA TYR A 88 -6.21 -2.49 -3.00
C TYR A 88 -6.17 -3.80 -3.77
N GLY A 89 -7.31 -4.49 -3.78
CA GLY A 89 -7.52 -5.74 -4.47
C GLY A 89 -7.89 -5.61 -5.95
N GLN A 90 -7.99 -6.77 -6.61
CA GLN A 90 -8.51 -6.90 -7.98
C GLN A 90 -9.46 -8.09 -8.10
N GLN A 91 -10.53 -7.93 -8.85
CA GLN A 91 -11.46 -9.01 -9.19
C GLN A 91 -10.81 -9.96 -10.21
N CYS A 92 -11.10 -11.24 -10.07
CA CYS A 92 -10.66 -12.25 -11.03
C CYS A 92 -11.35 -12.04 -12.39
N GLN A 93 -10.57 -12.07 -13.47
CA GLN A 93 -11.12 -11.97 -14.83
C GLN A 93 -11.78 -13.27 -15.31
N LYS A 94 -11.44 -14.44 -14.73
CA LYS A 94 -11.88 -15.75 -15.24
C LYS A 94 -13.19 -16.26 -14.67
N CYS A 95 -13.46 -15.93 -13.43
CA CYS A 95 -14.74 -16.21 -12.79
C CYS A 95 -15.26 -14.86 -12.32
N GLU A 96 -16.49 -14.53 -12.71
CA GLU A 96 -17.19 -13.26 -12.43
C GLU A 96 -17.45 -13.07 -10.92
N SER A 97 -16.39 -13.13 -10.12
CA SER A 97 -16.40 -12.93 -8.69
C SER A 97 -16.73 -11.46 -8.43
N GLN A 98 -17.68 -11.24 -7.54
CA GLN A 98 -18.00 -9.89 -7.06
C GLN A 98 -16.97 -9.40 -6.02
N HIS A 99 -16.16 -10.30 -5.46
CA HIS A 99 -15.17 -9.98 -4.44
C HIS A 99 -13.80 -9.61 -5.05
N TYR A 100 -13.09 -8.71 -4.38
CA TYR A 100 -11.71 -8.39 -4.71
C TYR A 100 -10.77 -9.39 -4.05
N GLU A 101 -9.79 -9.88 -4.81
CA GLU A 101 -8.71 -10.70 -4.27
C GLU A 101 -7.63 -9.80 -3.66
N ASP A 102 -7.08 -10.23 -2.52
CA ASP A 102 -6.00 -9.52 -1.84
C ASP A 102 -4.71 -9.51 -2.67
N SER A 103 -4.03 -8.36 -2.61
CA SER A 103 -2.74 -8.20 -3.28
C SER A 103 -1.62 -8.87 -2.48
N MET A 104 -0.85 -9.73 -3.14
CA MET A 104 0.41 -10.28 -2.63
C MET A 104 1.58 -9.39 -3.05
N TRP A 105 2.24 -8.80 -2.05
CA TRP A 105 3.35 -7.87 -2.23
C TRP A 105 4.72 -8.56 -2.16
N TYR A 106 5.73 -7.88 -2.69
CA TYR A 106 7.12 -8.28 -2.56
C TYR A 106 7.83 -7.37 -1.54
N PRO A 107 8.74 -7.88 -0.70
CA PRO A 107 9.47 -7.07 0.29
C PRO A 107 10.13 -5.82 -0.31
N GLU A 108 10.74 -5.92 -1.50
CA GLU A 108 11.35 -4.78 -2.17
C GLU A 108 10.36 -3.72 -2.64
N GLU A 109 9.14 -4.11 -3.02
CA GLU A 109 8.07 -3.17 -3.38
C GLU A 109 7.52 -2.48 -2.13
N VAL A 110 7.44 -3.20 -1.00
CA VAL A 110 7.11 -2.64 0.32
C VAL A 110 8.15 -1.60 0.73
N ALA A 111 9.45 -1.93 0.66
CA ALA A 111 10.55 -1.00 0.93
C ALA A 111 10.45 0.27 0.08
N LYS A 112 10.15 0.12 -1.21
CA LYS A 112 10.02 1.23 -2.15
C LYS A 112 8.86 2.16 -1.76
N VAL A 113 7.65 1.64 -1.54
CA VAL A 113 6.49 2.48 -1.21
C VAL A 113 6.60 3.11 0.18
N LEU A 114 7.19 2.40 1.16
CA LEU A 114 7.43 2.93 2.50
C LEU A 114 8.51 4.02 2.51
N THR A 115 9.56 3.89 1.70
CA THR A 115 10.55 4.95 1.51
C THR A 115 9.92 6.21 0.92
N ASN A 116 9.03 6.03 -0.07
CA ASN A 116 8.33 7.14 -0.69
C ASN A 116 7.41 7.89 0.29
N VAL A 117 6.57 7.19 1.08
CA VAL A 117 5.72 7.87 2.07
C VAL A 117 6.53 8.48 3.21
N ARG A 118 7.64 7.84 3.62
CA ARG A 118 8.58 8.41 4.59
C ARG A 118 9.17 9.73 4.10
N ASN A 119 9.55 9.80 2.82
CA ASN A 119 10.07 11.04 2.23
C ASN A 119 8.99 12.14 2.17
N GLU A 120 7.76 11.78 1.84
CA GLU A 120 6.61 12.71 1.85
C GLU A 120 6.36 13.29 3.25
N ILE A 121 6.32 12.43 4.27
CA ILE A 121 6.18 12.83 5.68
C ILE A 121 7.35 13.69 6.14
N GLY A 122 8.57 13.30 5.76
CA GLY A 122 9.79 14.05 5.99
C GLY A 122 9.72 15.49 5.44
N HIS A 123 9.19 15.64 4.24
CA HIS A 123 8.98 16.92 3.60
C HIS A 123 7.92 17.76 4.33
N ILE A 124 6.74 17.19 4.56
CA ILE A 124 5.58 17.90 5.13
C ILE A 124 5.82 18.36 6.57
N PHE A 125 6.34 17.47 7.45
CA PHE A 125 6.40 17.74 8.88
C PHE A 125 7.78 18.16 9.40
N TYR A 126 8.85 17.94 8.63
CA TYR A 126 10.22 18.15 9.10
C TYR A 126 11.06 19.03 8.17
N GLY A 127 10.49 19.51 7.05
CA GLY A 127 11.21 20.33 6.08
C GLY A 127 12.39 19.62 5.40
N LEU A 128 12.41 18.29 5.42
CA LEU A 128 13.48 17.49 4.84
C LEU A 128 13.23 17.32 3.34
N TYR A 129 14.27 17.55 2.53
CA TYR A 129 14.22 17.31 1.09
C TYR A 129 14.96 16.02 0.75
N PHE A 130 14.25 15.09 0.14
CA PHE A 130 14.80 13.83 -0.35
C PHE A 130 14.75 13.79 -1.89
N ASN A 131 15.58 12.93 -2.48
CA ASN A 131 15.61 12.68 -3.92
C ASN A 131 14.20 12.44 -4.49
N PRO A 132 13.99 12.69 -5.81
CA PRO A 132 12.70 12.48 -6.45
C PRO A 132 12.17 11.07 -6.21
N LYS A 133 10.84 10.96 -6.07
CA LYS A 133 10.09 9.71 -5.84
C LYS A 133 10.69 8.53 -6.61
N GLU A 134 10.96 7.42 -5.92
CA GLU A 134 11.38 6.19 -6.59
C GLU A 134 10.19 5.61 -7.37
N LYS A 135 10.30 5.66 -8.70
CA LYS A 135 9.26 5.24 -9.65
C LYS A 135 9.58 3.88 -10.27
N MET A 136 10.82 3.42 -10.18
CA MET A 136 11.20 2.09 -10.66
C MET A 136 10.49 1.04 -9.81
N ARG A 137 9.84 0.14 -10.53
CA ARG A 137 9.21 -1.06 -9.98
C ARG A 137 10.07 -2.24 -10.38
N ARG A 138 9.95 -3.34 -9.64
CA ARG A 138 10.48 -4.62 -10.06
C ARG A 138 10.04 -4.90 -11.50
N PRO A 139 10.96 -5.29 -12.40
CA PRO A 139 10.63 -5.49 -13.80
C PRO A 139 9.55 -6.56 -13.96
N GLY A 140 8.69 -6.37 -14.95
CA GLY A 140 7.63 -7.30 -15.30
C GLY A 140 7.31 -7.22 -16.79
N LYS A 141 6.75 -8.31 -17.32
CA LYS A 141 6.23 -8.38 -18.69
C LYS A 141 4.71 -8.61 -18.60
N PRO A 142 3.93 -7.57 -18.24
CA PRO A 142 2.47 -7.71 -18.15
C PRO A 142 1.95 -8.14 -19.52
N ARG A 143 1.17 -9.22 -19.54
CA ARG A 143 0.59 -9.77 -20.78
C ARG A 143 -0.71 -9.09 -21.18
N THR A 144 -1.34 -8.40 -20.24
CA THR A 144 -2.64 -7.77 -20.41
C THR A 144 -2.60 -6.31 -19.92
N PRO A 145 -3.34 -5.41 -20.57
CA PRO A 145 -3.49 -4.05 -20.09
C PRO A 145 -4.25 -4.02 -18.76
N HIS A 146 -4.15 -2.90 -18.06
CA HIS A 146 -4.92 -2.68 -16.84
C HIS A 146 -6.42 -2.62 -17.15
N ASN A 147 -7.23 -3.38 -16.40
CA ASN A 147 -8.68 -3.33 -16.50
C ASN A 147 -9.26 -2.61 -15.29
N SER A 148 -9.67 -1.35 -15.49
CA SER A 148 -10.23 -0.49 -14.43
C SER A 148 -11.58 -0.99 -13.90
N ASN A 149 -12.29 -1.85 -14.63
CA ASN A 149 -13.54 -2.44 -14.15
C ASN A 149 -13.33 -3.48 -13.05
N LEU A 150 -12.16 -4.13 -13.05
CA LEU A 150 -11.80 -5.17 -12.08
C LEU A 150 -10.91 -4.64 -10.96
N CYS A 151 -10.56 -3.36 -10.95
CA CYS A 151 -9.62 -2.79 -10.00
C CYS A 151 -10.34 -1.98 -8.90
N GLN A 152 -10.20 -2.42 -7.65
CA GLN A 152 -10.80 -1.72 -6.50
C GLN A 152 -10.35 -0.26 -6.42
N ALA A 153 -9.04 -0.01 -6.56
CA ALA A 153 -8.50 1.35 -6.54
C ALA A 153 -9.06 2.26 -7.66
N CYS A 154 -9.47 1.72 -8.81
CA CYS A 154 -10.16 2.50 -9.84
C CYS A 154 -11.59 2.85 -9.42
N LYS A 155 -12.31 1.93 -8.78
CA LYS A 155 -13.66 2.17 -8.25
C LYS A 155 -13.65 3.19 -7.13
N ASP A 156 -12.57 3.20 -6.34
CA ASP A 156 -12.39 4.12 -5.20
C ASP A 156 -11.72 5.46 -5.60
N GLY A 157 -11.47 5.68 -6.90
CA GLY A 157 -10.93 6.95 -7.42
C GLY A 157 -9.45 7.20 -7.12
N ILE A 158 -8.68 6.17 -6.74
CA ILE A 158 -7.27 6.26 -6.34
C ILE A 158 -6.31 6.19 -7.54
N CYS A 159 -6.69 5.45 -8.58
CA CYS A 159 -5.87 5.37 -9.80
C CYS A 159 -5.91 6.68 -10.60
N VAL A 160 -4.74 7.27 -10.84
CA VAL A 160 -4.56 8.43 -11.73
C VAL A 160 -4.60 8.09 -13.22
N ASP A 161 -4.04 6.94 -13.61
CA ASP A 161 -4.06 6.44 -14.99
C ASP A 161 -5.00 5.24 -15.08
N LYS A 162 -6.25 5.50 -15.47
CA LYS A 162 -7.29 4.47 -15.66
C LYS A 162 -6.97 3.50 -16.79
#